data_AF-A0A537AWB0-F1
#
_entry.id   AF-A0A537AWB0-F1
#
_cell.length_a   1.000
_cell.length_b   1.000
_cell.length_c   1.000
_cell.angle_alpha   90.00
_cell.angle_beta   90.00
_cell.angle_gamma   90.00
#
_symmetry.space_group_name_H-M   'P 1'
#
loop_
_entity.id
_entity.type
_entity.pdbx_description
1 polymer ?
#
loop_
_entity_poly.entity_id
_entity_poly.type
_entity_poly.pdbx_seq_one_letter_code
_entity_poly.pdbx_strand_id
1 'polypeptide(L)'
;MKLPALLVFLLLLPGPASGAGTAGPLALPSWFTETFLDFREDVAQAAREGRRLMILFEQDGCPYCKELILTNFSQKTIADKARKKFLAVSLNIWGDREVTWTDGKKFSEKRLAAFLKIQFTPTLLFFDERGGIVARLNGYYPPHRFEAVLDWVAGRRERKIALAEYLRTAVREPAGEQLHDEPFFLKPPYDLRRRGAKPLAVFFETPSCAACDELHREGFRRATIVESLKRFDVARFALGERTPVTTPAGDRLAAEDWARSLGLSYAPSAVFFGTDGKEAFRIEAYLRPFHLWGSLEYVASGAYLREPNFQRFLQARADELRGRGEAVDLWR
;
A
#
# COMPACT_ATOMS: atom_id res chain seq x y z
N MET A 1 52.52 -28.19 -51.69
CA MET A 1 52.08 -28.25 -50.28
C MET A 1 51.69 -26.85 -49.80
N LYS A 2 50.41 -26.47 -49.89
CA LYS A 2 49.76 -25.42 -49.11
C LYS A 2 48.26 -25.77 -48.99
N LEU A 3 47.84 -26.24 -47.83
CA LEU A 3 46.43 -26.50 -47.47
C LEU A 3 45.75 -25.16 -47.14
N PRO A 4 44.54 -24.84 -47.64
CA PRO A 4 43.80 -23.69 -47.16
C PRO A 4 43.08 -24.04 -45.86
N ALA A 5 43.22 -23.16 -44.86
CA ALA A 5 42.58 -23.27 -43.56
C ALA A 5 41.06 -23.08 -43.69
N LEU A 6 40.30 -24.07 -43.21
CA LEU A 6 38.85 -24.04 -43.13
C LEU A 6 38.45 -23.26 -41.86
N LEU A 7 37.91 -22.05 -42.03
CA LEU A 7 37.31 -21.28 -40.92
C LEU A 7 36.00 -21.97 -40.50
N VAL A 8 35.99 -22.57 -39.31
CA VAL A 8 34.76 -23.05 -38.66
C VAL A 8 34.06 -21.87 -38.00
N PHE A 9 32.94 -21.45 -38.58
CA PHE A 9 32.07 -20.42 -38.01
C PHE A 9 31.25 -21.05 -36.87
N LEU A 10 31.65 -20.79 -35.63
CA LEU A 10 30.93 -21.25 -34.45
C LEU A 10 29.63 -20.42 -34.32
N LEU A 11 28.52 -20.97 -34.78
CA LEU A 11 27.18 -20.41 -34.60
C LEU A 11 26.82 -20.40 -33.11
N LEU A 12 26.97 -19.23 -32.48
CA LEU A 12 26.39 -18.93 -31.17
C LEU A 12 24.87 -18.98 -31.30
N LEU A 13 24.26 -20.09 -30.88
CA LEU A 13 22.82 -20.19 -30.71
C LEU A 13 22.40 -19.24 -29.56
N PRO A 14 21.49 -18.28 -29.79
CA PRO A 14 20.95 -17.48 -28.71
C PRO A 14 20.22 -18.41 -27.74
N GLY A 15 20.66 -18.41 -26.48
CA GLY A 15 19.97 -19.11 -25.40
C GLY A 15 18.54 -18.60 -25.22
N PRO A 16 17.63 -19.41 -24.66
CA PRO A 16 16.25 -18.99 -24.44
C PRO A 16 16.26 -17.76 -23.53
N ALA A 17 15.82 -16.62 -24.09
CA ALA A 17 15.44 -15.46 -23.31
C ALA A 17 14.39 -15.96 -22.30
N SER A 18 14.75 -15.97 -21.02
CA SER A 18 13.80 -16.28 -19.95
C SER A 18 12.68 -15.24 -20.04
N GLY A 19 11.50 -15.74 -20.36
CA GLY A 19 10.36 -14.93 -20.75
C GLY A 19 10.03 -13.88 -19.70
N ALA A 20 9.71 -12.70 -20.19
CA ALA A 20 8.70 -11.88 -19.56
C ALA A 20 7.42 -12.72 -19.48
N GLY A 21 7.26 -13.47 -18.37
CA GLY A 21 5.98 -14.06 -18.02
C GLY A 21 4.99 -12.91 -17.96
N THR A 22 4.00 -12.92 -18.84
CA THR A 22 2.87 -12.00 -18.73
C THR A 22 2.32 -12.13 -17.32
N ALA A 23 2.23 -11.01 -16.62
CA ALA A 23 1.57 -10.92 -15.33
C ALA A 23 0.18 -11.57 -15.47
N GLY A 24 0.02 -12.78 -14.91
CA GLY A 24 -1.21 -13.53 -14.98
C GLY A 24 -2.18 -13.17 -13.85
N PRO A 25 -3.43 -13.62 -13.93
CA PRO A 25 -4.43 -13.43 -12.89
C PRO A 25 -3.99 -13.98 -11.53
N LEU A 26 -4.46 -13.33 -10.46
CA LEU A 26 -4.22 -13.80 -9.11
C LEU A 26 -5.00 -15.10 -8.83
N ALA A 27 -4.29 -16.18 -8.46
CA ALA A 27 -4.93 -17.42 -8.03
C ALA A 27 -5.51 -17.24 -6.61
N LEU A 28 -6.82 -17.08 -6.50
CA LEU A 28 -7.52 -16.89 -5.23
C LEU A 28 -7.87 -18.22 -4.53
N PRO A 29 -7.90 -18.25 -3.19
CA PRO A 29 -8.42 -19.39 -2.45
C PRO A 29 -9.87 -19.71 -2.83
N SER A 30 -10.24 -21.00 -2.83
CA SER A 30 -11.57 -21.47 -3.25
C SER A 30 -12.76 -20.98 -2.42
N TRP A 31 -12.51 -20.32 -1.29
CA TRP A 31 -13.54 -19.71 -0.45
C TRP A 31 -13.81 -18.24 -0.80
N PHE A 32 -13.07 -17.64 -1.73
CA PHE A 32 -13.52 -16.45 -2.42
C PHE A 32 -14.75 -16.80 -3.27
N THR A 33 -15.73 -15.93 -3.23
CA THR A 33 -17.06 -16.17 -3.81
C THR A 33 -17.25 -15.25 -5.01
N GLU A 34 -17.68 -15.83 -6.13
CA GLU A 34 -18.21 -15.06 -7.25
C GLU A 34 -19.67 -14.70 -6.96
N THR A 35 -20.00 -13.42 -7.03
CA THR A 35 -21.36 -12.89 -6.79
C THR A 35 -21.82 -12.11 -8.01
N PHE A 36 -23.06 -11.62 -7.99
CA PHE A 36 -23.54 -10.67 -9.01
C PHE A 36 -22.95 -9.25 -8.84
N LEU A 37 -22.04 -9.07 -7.86
CA LEU A 37 -21.40 -7.80 -7.52
C LEU A 37 -22.42 -6.69 -7.20
N ASP A 38 -23.58 -7.05 -6.65
CA ASP A 38 -24.47 -6.11 -5.98
C ASP A 38 -24.14 -6.10 -4.48
N PHE A 39 -23.44 -5.05 -4.05
CA PHE A 39 -22.92 -4.99 -2.69
C PHE A 39 -24.02 -4.86 -1.64
N ARG A 40 -25.26 -4.48 -2.03
CA ARG A 40 -26.40 -4.48 -1.12
C ARG A 40 -26.85 -5.92 -0.85
N GLU A 41 -26.90 -6.73 -1.90
CA GLU A 41 -27.24 -8.15 -1.79
C GLU A 41 -26.12 -8.92 -1.07
N ASP A 42 -24.86 -8.66 -1.39
CA ASP A 42 -23.71 -9.30 -0.77
C ASP A 42 -23.62 -8.98 0.72
N VAL A 43 -23.85 -7.73 1.12
CA VAL A 43 -23.94 -7.32 2.55
C VAL A 43 -25.11 -8.04 3.23
N ALA A 44 -26.28 -8.06 2.60
CA ALA A 44 -27.46 -8.71 3.18
C ALA A 44 -27.27 -10.23 3.31
N GLN A 45 -26.64 -10.88 2.33
CA GLN A 45 -26.29 -12.30 2.38
C GLN A 45 -25.30 -12.58 3.50
N ALA A 46 -24.18 -11.83 3.54
CA ALA A 46 -23.18 -11.99 4.58
C ALA A 46 -23.82 -11.87 5.97
N ALA A 47 -24.67 -10.87 6.18
CA ALA A 47 -25.38 -10.66 7.44
C ALA A 47 -26.30 -11.84 7.82
N ARG A 48 -27.06 -12.40 6.87
CA ARG A 48 -27.91 -13.60 7.10
C ARG A 48 -27.08 -14.83 7.51
N GLU A 49 -25.86 -14.95 7.00
CA GLU A 49 -24.92 -16.02 7.34
C GLU A 49 -24.10 -15.73 8.62
N GLY A 50 -24.35 -14.61 9.31
CA GLY A 50 -23.58 -14.20 10.48
C GLY A 50 -22.13 -13.79 10.15
N ARG A 51 -21.86 -13.46 8.89
CA ARG A 51 -20.58 -12.99 8.32
C ARG A 51 -20.64 -11.49 8.03
N ARG A 52 -19.50 -10.90 7.66
CA ARG A 52 -19.38 -9.54 7.10
C ARG A 52 -18.88 -9.61 5.65
N LEU A 53 -19.12 -8.60 4.84
CA LEU A 53 -18.56 -8.54 3.48
C LEU A 53 -17.10 -8.05 3.54
N MET A 54 -16.20 -8.75 2.87
CA MET A 54 -14.81 -8.38 2.64
C MET A 54 -14.55 -8.30 1.14
N ILE A 55 -14.21 -7.12 0.64
CA ILE A 55 -13.85 -6.89 -0.76
C ILE A 55 -12.34 -6.76 -0.88
N LEU A 56 -11.71 -7.60 -1.70
CA LEU A 56 -10.29 -7.52 -2.06
C LEU A 56 -10.16 -6.84 -3.43
N PHE A 57 -9.60 -5.63 -3.47
CA PHE A 57 -9.13 -5.01 -4.70
C PHE A 57 -7.72 -5.51 -5.03
N GLU A 58 -7.57 -6.11 -6.20
CA GLU A 58 -6.33 -6.71 -6.69
C GLU A 58 -6.03 -6.29 -8.14
N GLN A 59 -4.90 -6.77 -8.68
CA GLN A 59 -4.56 -6.66 -10.10
C GLN A 59 -3.63 -7.80 -10.51
N ASP A 60 -3.62 -8.09 -11.80
CA ASP A 60 -2.72 -9.05 -12.42
C ASP A 60 -1.25 -8.69 -12.17
N GLY A 61 -0.44 -9.70 -11.84
CA GLY A 61 0.98 -9.50 -11.53
C GLY A 61 1.29 -8.73 -10.25
N CYS A 62 0.31 -8.50 -9.37
CA CYS A 62 0.51 -7.84 -8.09
C CYS A 62 1.31 -8.73 -7.10
N PRO A 63 2.59 -8.40 -6.77
CA PRO A 63 3.39 -9.23 -5.86
C PRO A 63 2.87 -9.19 -4.41
N TYR A 64 2.35 -8.05 -3.96
CA TYR A 64 1.77 -7.93 -2.61
C TYR A 64 0.46 -8.73 -2.49
N CYS A 65 -0.31 -8.84 -3.56
CA CYS A 65 -1.53 -9.63 -3.59
C CYS A 65 -1.15 -11.11 -3.53
N LYS A 66 -0.14 -11.52 -4.30
CA LYS A 66 0.44 -12.87 -4.21
C LYS A 66 0.95 -13.17 -2.80
N GLU A 67 1.64 -12.24 -2.15
CA GLU A 67 2.08 -12.40 -0.75
C GLU A 67 0.89 -12.58 0.20
N LEU A 68 -0.17 -11.76 0.07
CA LEU A 68 -1.39 -11.92 0.88
C LEU A 68 -1.95 -13.34 0.76
N ILE A 69 -2.02 -13.90 -0.46
CA ILE A 69 -2.53 -15.26 -0.68
C ILE A 69 -1.57 -16.31 -0.11
N LEU A 70 -0.29 -16.25 -0.48
CA LEU A 70 0.68 -17.31 -0.18
C LEU A 70 1.21 -17.30 1.25
N THR A 71 1.12 -16.17 1.94
CA THR A 71 1.63 -16.02 3.32
C THR A 71 0.51 -15.88 4.33
N ASN A 72 -0.49 -15.01 4.10
CA ASN A 72 -1.55 -14.83 5.08
C ASN A 72 -2.62 -15.92 4.93
N PHE A 73 -3.20 -16.08 3.74
CA PHE A 73 -4.28 -17.04 3.52
C PHE A 73 -3.82 -18.50 3.38
N SER A 74 -2.51 -18.78 3.40
CA SER A 74 -1.98 -20.14 3.56
C SER A 74 -1.98 -20.61 5.02
N GLN A 75 -2.03 -19.68 5.98
CA GLN A 75 -2.09 -20.01 7.40
C GLN A 75 -3.51 -20.40 7.79
N LYS A 76 -3.67 -21.60 8.33
CA LYS A 76 -4.97 -22.17 8.69
C LYS A 76 -5.80 -21.27 9.61
N THR A 77 -5.17 -20.64 10.61
CA THR A 77 -5.86 -19.75 11.56
C THR A 77 -6.50 -18.55 10.88
N ILE A 78 -5.76 -17.91 9.98
CA ILE A 78 -6.22 -16.75 9.21
C ILE A 78 -7.25 -17.18 8.17
N ALA A 79 -6.98 -18.23 7.40
CA ALA A 79 -7.86 -18.73 6.35
C ALA A 79 -9.22 -19.19 6.90
N ASP A 80 -9.23 -19.98 7.98
CA ASP A 80 -10.46 -20.45 8.62
C ASP A 80 -11.27 -19.28 9.20
N LYS A 81 -10.59 -18.31 9.81
CA LYS A 81 -11.24 -17.09 10.33
C LYS A 81 -11.86 -16.28 9.21
N ALA A 82 -11.10 -16.04 8.13
CA ALA A 82 -11.56 -15.32 6.95
C ALA A 82 -12.80 -16.01 6.35
N ARG A 83 -12.70 -17.31 6.06
CA ARG A 83 -13.79 -18.12 5.51
C ARG A 83 -15.03 -18.12 6.41
N LYS A 84 -14.86 -18.31 7.72
CA LYS A 84 -15.98 -18.43 8.67
C LYS A 84 -16.67 -17.09 8.97
N LYS A 85 -15.95 -15.97 8.87
CA LYS A 85 -16.43 -14.66 9.32
C LYS A 85 -16.71 -13.68 8.19
N PHE A 86 -16.25 -13.95 6.97
CA PHE A 86 -16.37 -13.00 5.88
C PHE A 86 -16.86 -13.66 4.60
N LEU A 87 -17.87 -13.08 3.95
CA LEU A 87 -18.14 -13.30 2.53
C LEU A 87 -17.05 -12.52 1.77
N ALA A 88 -16.16 -13.24 1.11
CA ALA A 88 -14.98 -12.66 0.47
C ALA A 88 -15.17 -12.61 -1.04
N VAL A 89 -15.08 -11.41 -1.60
CA VAL A 89 -15.22 -11.16 -3.04
C VAL A 89 -14.01 -10.37 -3.51
N SER A 90 -13.49 -10.67 -4.69
CA SER A 90 -12.37 -9.94 -5.30
C SER A 90 -12.85 -9.07 -6.45
N LEU A 91 -12.26 -7.88 -6.58
CA LEU A 91 -12.40 -7.00 -7.73
C LEU A 91 -11.03 -6.68 -8.32
N ASN A 92 -10.92 -6.66 -9.66
CA ASN A 92 -9.70 -6.23 -10.33
C ASN A 92 -9.76 -4.72 -10.57
N ILE A 93 -8.74 -3.95 -10.14
CA ILE A 93 -8.74 -2.48 -10.30
C ILE A 93 -8.70 -2.01 -11.77
N TRP A 94 -8.41 -2.91 -12.70
CA TRP A 94 -8.48 -2.69 -14.15
C TRP A 94 -9.65 -3.38 -14.81
N GLY A 95 -10.42 -4.15 -14.04
CA GLY A 95 -11.55 -4.92 -14.50
C GLY A 95 -12.72 -4.06 -14.97
N ASP A 96 -13.60 -4.71 -15.74
CA ASP A 96 -14.75 -4.08 -16.37
C ASP A 96 -16.09 -4.75 -15.99
N ARG A 97 -16.10 -5.65 -14.99
CA ARG A 97 -17.37 -6.20 -14.48
C ARG A 97 -18.21 -5.07 -13.89
N GLU A 98 -19.52 -5.14 -14.11
CA GLU A 98 -20.47 -4.21 -13.50
C GLU A 98 -20.58 -4.50 -12.00
N VAL A 99 -20.47 -3.45 -11.18
CA VAL A 99 -20.61 -3.49 -9.73
C VAL A 99 -21.70 -2.52 -9.33
N THR A 100 -22.68 -2.98 -8.56
CA THR A 100 -23.69 -2.11 -7.92
C THR A 100 -23.22 -1.79 -6.51
N TRP A 101 -22.93 -0.50 -6.26
CA TRP A 101 -22.46 -0.01 -4.99
C TRP A 101 -23.57 -0.03 -3.92
N THR A 102 -23.21 0.21 -2.66
CA THR A 102 -24.15 0.15 -1.52
C THR A 102 -25.26 1.20 -1.58
N ASP A 103 -25.10 2.26 -2.37
CA ASP A 103 -26.12 3.27 -2.66
C ASP A 103 -26.95 2.97 -3.93
N GLY A 104 -26.71 1.84 -4.59
CA GLY A 104 -27.39 1.42 -5.81
C GLY A 104 -26.80 1.99 -7.10
N LYS A 105 -25.77 2.85 -7.05
CA LYS A 105 -25.08 3.32 -8.27
C LYS A 105 -24.25 2.20 -8.88
N LYS A 106 -24.24 2.17 -10.22
CA LYS A 106 -23.46 1.20 -10.99
C LYS A 106 -22.11 1.78 -11.40
N PHE A 107 -21.08 0.97 -11.29
CA PHE A 107 -19.71 1.26 -11.72
C PHE A 107 -19.18 0.05 -12.49
N SER A 108 -18.18 0.25 -13.34
CA SER A 108 -17.24 -0.86 -13.62
C SER A 108 -16.22 -0.96 -12.49
N GLU A 109 -15.57 -2.11 -12.31
CA GLU A 109 -14.56 -2.30 -11.25
C GLU A 109 -13.50 -1.19 -11.26
N LYS A 110 -12.94 -0.85 -12.42
CA LYS A 110 -11.96 0.23 -12.57
C LYS A 110 -12.49 1.62 -12.20
N ARG A 111 -13.76 1.91 -12.49
CA ARG A 111 -14.39 3.19 -12.12
C ARG A 111 -14.68 3.24 -10.64
N LEU A 112 -15.05 2.11 -10.03
CA LEU A 112 -15.24 2.01 -8.58
C LEU A 112 -13.91 2.18 -7.84
N ALA A 113 -12.86 1.51 -8.30
CA ALA A 113 -11.52 1.66 -7.74
C ALA A 113 -11.04 3.13 -7.78
N ALA A 114 -11.28 3.83 -8.90
CA ALA A 114 -10.97 5.26 -9.02
C ALA A 114 -11.84 6.12 -8.08
N PHE A 115 -13.15 5.86 -8.01
CA PHE A 115 -14.07 6.56 -7.12
C PHE A 115 -13.66 6.43 -5.64
N LEU A 116 -13.22 5.24 -5.24
CA LEU A 116 -12.72 4.95 -3.90
C LEU A 116 -11.27 5.36 -3.68
N LYS A 117 -10.59 5.94 -4.69
CA LYS A 117 -9.17 6.31 -4.64
C LYS A 117 -8.27 5.15 -4.21
N ILE A 118 -8.45 3.97 -4.82
CA ILE A 118 -7.57 2.82 -4.60
C ILE A 118 -6.24 3.06 -5.32
N GLN A 119 -5.20 3.40 -4.57
CA GLN A 119 -3.85 3.68 -5.09
C GLN A 119 -2.88 2.50 -4.92
N PHE A 120 -3.25 1.49 -4.16
CA PHE A 120 -2.41 0.32 -3.85
C PHE A 120 -3.22 -0.97 -3.92
N THR A 121 -2.57 -2.04 -4.35
CA THR A 121 -3.11 -3.41 -4.29
C THR A 121 -2.15 -4.31 -3.49
N PRO A 122 -2.66 -5.19 -2.62
CA PRO A 122 -4.07 -5.41 -2.32
C PRO A 122 -4.67 -4.23 -1.56
N THR A 123 -5.94 -3.93 -1.76
CA THR A 123 -6.71 -3.12 -0.80
C THR A 123 -7.91 -3.93 -0.32
N LEU A 124 -8.07 -4.08 0.98
CA LEU A 124 -9.23 -4.77 1.55
C LEU A 124 -10.21 -3.76 2.15
N LEU A 125 -11.48 -3.86 1.77
CA LEU A 125 -12.58 -3.14 2.40
C LEU A 125 -13.45 -4.11 3.18
N PHE A 126 -13.77 -3.75 4.41
CA PHE A 126 -14.67 -4.50 5.28
C PHE A 126 -15.93 -3.69 5.52
N PHE A 127 -17.08 -4.33 5.32
CA PHE A 127 -18.38 -3.68 5.48
C PHE A 127 -19.10 -4.18 6.74
N ASP A 128 -19.81 -3.27 7.41
CA ASP A 128 -20.81 -3.64 8.40
C ASP A 128 -22.09 -4.17 7.74
N GLU A 129 -23.05 -4.52 8.59
CA GLU A 129 -24.31 -5.13 8.17
C GLU A 129 -25.28 -4.12 7.50
N ARG A 130 -24.90 -2.84 7.45
CA ARG A 130 -25.66 -1.75 6.81
C ARG A 130 -24.99 -1.27 5.52
N GLY A 131 -23.86 -1.86 5.13
CA GLY A 131 -23.10 -1.47 3.94
C GLY A 131 -22.17 -0.27 4.19
N GLY A 132 -21.90 0.09 5.43
CA GLY A 132 -20.88 1.05 5.81
C GLY A 132 -19.49 0.39 5.85
N ILE A 133 -18.45 1.08 5.35
CA ILE A 133 -17.07 0.58 5.46
C ILE A 133 -16.57 0.80 6.89
N VAL A 134 -16.25 -0.29 7.59
CA VAL A 134 -15.73 -0.25 8.97
C VAL A 134 -14.21 -0.31 9.06
N ALA A 135 -13.56 -0.88 8.05
CA ALA A 135 -12.11 -0.89 7.94
C ALA A 135 -11.68 -0.90 6.48
N ARG A 136 -10.58 -0.21 6.21
CA ARG A 136 -9.86 -0.21 4.94
C ARG A 136 -8.40 -0.50 5.20
N LEU A 137 -7.89 -1.57 4.60
CA LEU A 137 -6.46 -1.88 4.62
C LEU A 137 -5.89 -1.56 3.25
N ASN A 138 -5.09 -0.50 3.17
CA ASN A 138 -4.32 -0.18 1.98
C ASN A 138 -3.03 -1.02 2.00
N GLY A 139 -2.73 -1.77 0.95
CA GLY A 139 -1.51 -2.58 0.84
C GLY A 139 -1.47 -3.85 1.70
N TYR A 140 -0.30 -4.49 1.73
CA TYR A 140 -0.07 -5.73 2.48
C TYR A 140 0.11 -5.49 3.98
N TYR A 141 -0.45 -6.38 4.79
CA TYR A 141 -0.28 -6.41 6.24
C TYR A 141 0.31 -7.78 6.61
N PRO A 142 1.39 -7.85 7.41
CA PRO A 142 1.93 -9.11 7.89
C PRO A 142 0.90 -9.94 8.68
N PRO A 143 1.06 -11.28 8.75
CA PRO A 143 0.05 -12.20 9.29
C PRO A 143 -0.53 -11.82 10.64
N HIS A 144 0.30 -11.51 11.63
CA HIS A 144 -0.11 -11.19 12.99
C HIS A 144 -0.94 -9.88 13.06
N ARG A 145 -0.56 -8.86 12.27
CA ARG A 145 -1.36 -7.62 12.14
C ARG A 145 -2.66 -7.89 11.40
N PHE A 146 -2.59 -8.59 10.27
CA PHE A 146 -3.76 -8.91 9.47
C PHE A 146 -4.79 -9.72 10.25
N GLU A 147 -4.33 -10.72 11.01
CA GLU A 147 -5.16 -11.52 11.90
C GLU A 147 -5.86 -10.67 12.97
N ALA A 148 -5.14 -9.74 13.59
CA ALA A 148 -5.73 -8.82 14.56
C ALA A 148 -6.81 -7.93 13.91
N VAL A 149 -6.62 -7.45 12.68
CA VAL A 149 -7.67 -6.72 11.96
C VAL A 149 -8.91 -7.60 11.76
N LEU A 150 -8.74 -8.85 11.34
CA LEU A 150 -9.87 -9.78 11.19
C LEU A 150 -10.61 -9.98 12.52
N ASP A 151 -9.90 -10.07 13.65
CA ASP A 151 -10.52 -10.18 14.98
C ASP A 151 -11.28 -8.91 15.38
N TRP A 152 -10.77 -7.74 15.03
CA TRP A 152 -11.42 -6.46 15.29
C TRP A 152 -12.72 -6.33 14.48
N VAL A 153 -12.65 -6.62 13.18
CA VAL A 153 -13.82 -6.52 12.28
C VAL A 153 -14.85 -7.60 12.61
N ALA A 154 -14.44 -8.87 12.74
CA ALA A 154 -15.36 -9.96 13.06
C ALA A 154 -15.98 -9.82 14.46
N GLY A 155 -15.25 -9.21 15.40
CA GLY A 155 -15.70 -8.90 16.75
C GLY A 155 -16.56 -7.64 16.89
N ARG A 156 -16.85 -6.95 15.78
CA ARG A 156 -17.64 -5.69 15.75
C ARG A 156 -17.07 -4.61 16.69
N ARG A 157 -15.75 -4.55 16.79
CA ARG A 157 -15.05 -3.71 17.75
C ARG A 157 -15.03 -2.23 17.36
N GLU A 158 -15.44 -1.89 16.13
CA GLU A 158 -15.59 -0.50 15.67
C GLU A 158 -16.51 0.34 16.56
N ARG A 159 -17.43 -0.31 17.28
CA ARG A 159 -18.36 0.35 18.21
C ARG A 159 -17.75 0.63 19.59
N LYS A 160 -16.52 0.17 19.84
CA LYS A 160 -15.87 0.20 21.15
C LYS A 160 -14.50 0.88 21.13
N ILE A 161 -13.71 0.63 20.09
CA ILE A 161 -12.32 1.08 20.00
C ILE A 161 -11.93 1.28 18.53
N ALA A 162 -11.21 2.35 18.23
CA ALA A 162 -10.68 2.59 16.89
C ALA A 162 -9.67 1.50 16.49
N LEU A 163 -9.62 1.14 15.20
CA LEU A 163 -8.72 0.08 14.73
C LEU A 163 -7.24 0.37 15.05
N ALA A 164 -6.81 1.62 14.87
CA ALA A 164 -5.44 2.06 15.17
C ALA A 164 -5.07 1.81 16.65
N GLU A 165 -5.97 2.20 17.57
CA GLU A 165 -5.78 2.02 19.00
C GLU A 165 -5.77 0.54 19.40
N TYR A 166 -6.66 -0.26 18.79
CA TYR A 166 -6.69 -1.70 18.99
C TYR A 166 -5.38 -2.37 18.54
N LEU A 167 -4.88 -2.04 17.34
CA LEU A 167 -3.66 -2.66 16.81
C LEU A 167 -2.42 -2.33 17.65
N ARG A 168 -2.35 -1.14 18.29
CA ARG A 168 -1.26 -0.79 19.22
C ARG A 168 -1.15 -1.73 20.43
N THR A 169 -2.26 -2.36 20.84
CA THR A 169 -2.30 -3.21 22.04
C THR A 169 -2.37 -4.70 21.69
N ALA A 170 -3.06 -5.03 20.59
CA ALA A 170 -3.30 -6.40 20.15
C ALA A 170 -2.11 -7.04 19.43
N VAL A 171 -1.19 -6.23 18.91
CA VAL A 171 -0.05 -6.69 18.12
C VAL A 171 1.24 -6.36 18.85
N ARG A 172 2.11 -7.36 19.02
CA ARG A 172 3.50 -7.18 19.45
C ARG A 172 4.43 -7.63 18.33
N GLU A 173 5.41 -6.81 18.01
CA GLU A 173 6.40 -7.10 16.98
C GLU A 173 7.80 -7.09 17.59
N PRO A 174 8.70 -7.99 17.17
CA PRO A 174 10.12 -7.86 17.47
C PRO A 174 10.64 -6.63 16.72
N ALA A 175 10.83 -5.53 17.43
CA ALA A 175 11.19 -4.25 16.85
C ALA A 175 11.94 -3.37 17.85
N GLY A 176 12.72 -2.41 17.35
CA GLY A 176 13.47 -1.46 18.16
C GLY A 176 12.57 -0.65 19.08
N GLU A 177 12.99 -0.48 20.33
CA GLU A 177 12.23 0.28 21.35
C GLU A 177 12.29 1.80 21.15
N GLN A 178 13.11 2.27 20.20
CA GLN A 178 13.33 3.68 19.91
C GLN A 178 13.07 3.95 18.44
N LEU A 179 12.65 5.19 18.15
CA LEU A 179 12.58 5.66 16.78
C LEU A 179 13.99 5.86 16.22
N HIS A 180 14.16 5.54 14.95
CA HIS A 180 15.37 5.85 14.22
C HIS A 180 15.45 7.36 13.92
N ASP A 181 16.67 7.87 13.83
CA ASP A 181 16.97 9.22 13.33
C ASP A 181 17.78 9.09 12.04
N GLU A 182 17.61 10.06 11.15
CA GLU A 182 18.35 10.12 9.89
C GLU A 182 18.84 11.56 9.67
N PRO A 183 20.01 11.75 9.04
CA PRO A 183 20.63 13.07 8.90
C PRO A 183 19.82 14.03 8.03
N PHE A 184 18.91 13.51 7.18
CA PHE A 184 18.06 14.31 6.30
C PHE A 184 16.76 14.78 6.95
N PHE A 185 16.45 14.34 8.18
CA PHE A 185 15.26 14.82 8.87
C PHE A 185 15.42 16.27 9.33
N LEU A 186 14.38 17.07 9.09
CA LEU A 186 14.24 18.40 9.67
C LEU A 186 14.36 18.33 11.19
N LYS A 187 14.99 19.35 11.77
CA LYS A 187 15.15 19.52 13.21
C LYS A 187 14.15 20.59 13.72
N PRO A 188 13.74 20.54 15.00
CA PRO A 188 12.85 21.54 15.57
C PRO A 188 13.47 22.95 15.55
N PRO A 189 12.66 24.03 15.51
CA PRO A 189 11.20 24.03 15.52
C PRO A 189 10.57 23.63 14.19
N TYR A 190 9.48 22.86 14.23
CA TYR A 190 8.82 22.32 13.04
C TYR A 190 7.80 23.30 12.45
N ASP A 191 8.22 24.13 11.49
CA ASP A 191 7.34 24.92 10.62
C ASP A 191 7.27 24.28 9.22
N LEU A 192 6.22 23.50 8.97
CA LEU A 192 6.06 22.71 7.75
C LEU A 192 5.34 23.46 6.62
N ARG A 193 5.02 24.74 6.80
CA ARG A 193 4.50 25.57 5.70
C ARG A 193 5.51 25.60 4.55
N ARG A 194 5.01 25.60 3.31
CA ARG A 194 5.87 25.58 2.13
C ARG A 194 6.33 26.99 1.79
N ARG A 195 7.65 27.18 1.83
CA ARG A 195 8.33 28.46 1.53
C ARG A 195 9.44 28.31 0.49
N GLY A 196 9.72 27.08 0.05
CA GLY A 196 10.80 26.75 -0.87
C GLY A 196 10.31 25.92 -2.05
N ALA A 197 11.22 25.61 -2.97
CA ALA A 197 10.92 24.85 -4.18
C ALA A 197 10.79 23.33 -3.97
N LYS A 198 11.05 22.82 -2.76
CA LYS A 198 10.99 21.39 -2.46
C LYS A 198 9.61 20.97 -1.94
N PRO A 199 9.03 19.86 -2.44
CA PRO A 199 7.92 19.20 -1.77
C PRO A 199 8.31 18.73 -0.35
N LEU A 200 7.31 18.41 0.46
CA LEU A 200 7.48 17.90 1.82
C LEU A 200 7.10 16.42 1.87
N ALA A 201 7.93 15.59 2.49
CA ALA A 201 7.58 14.24 2.90
C ALA A 201 7.50 14.17 4.43
N VAL A 202 6.36 13.76 4.98
CA VAL A 202 6.18 13.59 6.43
C VAL A 202 5.95 12.12 6.73
N PHE A 203 6.89 11.52 7.46
CA PHE A 203 6.79 10.15 7.95
C PHE A 203 6.19 10.12 9.36
N PHE A 204 5.23 9.23 9.57
CA PHE A 204 4.64 8.95 10.88
C PHE A 204 4.97 7.52 11.28
N GLU A 205 5.62 7.37 12.41
CA GLU A 205 6.20 6.11 12.89
C GLU A 205 5.82 5.87 14.36
N THR A 206 6.13 4.69 14.88
CA THR A 206 5.98 4.39 16.31
C THR A 206 7.16 3.55 16.77
N PRO A 207 7.62 3.70 18.02
CA PRO A 207 8.50 2.71 18.64
C PRO A 207 7.91 1.30 18.54
N SER A 208 8.77 0.29 18.57
CA SER A 208 8.40 -1.12 18.48
C SER A 208 7.59 -1.45 17.21
N CYS A 209 8.05 -0.94 16.07
CA CYS A 209 7.46 -1.13 14.75
C CYS A 209 8.45 -1.79 13.79
N ALA A 210 8.25 -3.08 13.47
CA ALA A 210 9.20 -3.83 12.64
C ALA A 210 9.29 -3.30 11.20
N ALA A 211 8.16 -2.81 10.67
CA ALA A 211 8.11 -2.17 9.36
C ALA A 211 8.84 -0.81 9.33
N CYS A 212 8.85 -0.09 10.45
CA CYS A 212 9.59 1.16 10.60
C CYS A 212 11.11 0.85 10.65
N ASP A 213 11.51 -0.17 11.40
CA ASP A 213 12.90 -0.65 11.40
C ASP A 213 13.39 -1.06 10.01
N GLU A 214 12.55 -1.74 9.22
CA GLU A 214 12.86 -2.10 7.84
C GLU A 214 12.98 -0.87 6.93
N LEU A 215 12.06 0.10 7.04
CA LEU A 215 12.12 1.35 6.31
C LEU A 215 13.49 2.03 6.48
N HIS A 216 14.00 2.09 7.72
CA HIS A 216 15.29 2.69 8.02
C HIS A 216 16.48 1.83 7.60
N ARG A 217 16.46 0.53 7.89
CA ARG A 217 17.58 -0.37 7.63
C ARG A 217 17.76 -0.68 6.14
N GLU A 218 16.67 -0.72 5.39
CA GLU A 218 16.66 -1.19 3.99
C GLU A 218 16.23 -0.09 3.02
N GLY A 219 15.13 0.62 3.31
CA GLY A 219 14.63 1.70 2.46
C GLY A 219 15.58 2.88 2.39
N PHE A 220 15.84 3.52 3.53
CA PHE A 220 16.67 4.73 3.64
C PHE A 220 18.18 4.48 3.48
N ARG A 221 18.61 3.23 3.29
CA ARG A 221 20.00 2.90 2.93
C ARG A 221 20.24 2.76 1.42
N ARG A 222 19.18 2.69 0.61
CA ARG A 222 19.31 2.58 -0.85
C ARG A 222 19.63 3.92 -1.48
N ALA A 223 20.68 3.95 -2.31
CA ALA A 223 21.14 5.17 -2.98
C ALA A 223 20.04 5.86 -3.79
N THR A 224 19.18 5.12 -4.50
CA THR A 224 18.08 5.67 -5.29
C THR A 224 17.04 6.40 -4.44
N ILE A 225 16.70 5.86 -3.27
CA ILE A 225 15.76 6.47 -2.33
C ILE A 225 16.39 7.68 -1.67
N VAL A 226 17.64 7.58 -1.21
CA VAL A 226 18.39 8.70 -0.62
C VAL A 226 18.49 9.86 -1.62
N GLU A 227 18.79 9.58 -2.88
CA GLU A 227 18.83 10.61 -3.93
C GLU A 227 17.46 11.26 -4.15
N SER A 228 16.40 10.44 -4.17
CA SER A 228 15.03 10.94 -4.27
C SER A 228 14.66 11.86 -3.11
N LEU A 229 15.04 11.50 -1.88
CA LEU A 229 14.77 12.24 -0.65
C LEU A 229 15.47 13.60 -0.61
N LYS A 230 16.64 13.78 -1.26
CA LYS A 230 17.31 15.09 -1.36
C LYS A 230 16.45 16.16 -2.02
N ARG A 231 15.47 15.77 -2.84
CA ARG A 231 14.51 16.68 -3.49
C ARG A 231 13.36 17.09 -2.58
N PHE A 232 13.26 16.52 -1.38
CA PHE A 232 12.23 16.84 -0.39
C PHE A 232 12.83 17.57 0.81
N ASP A 233 11.99 18.35 1.48
CA ASP A 233 12.13 18.52 2.92
C ASP A 233 11.49 17.29 3.59
N VAL A 234 12.15 16.70 4.58
CA VAL A 234 11.69 15.44 5.20
C VAL A 234 11.50 15.63 6.70
N ALA A 235 10.29 15.36 7.20
CA ALA A 235 9.99 15.39 8.62
C ALA A 235 9.53 14.01 9.10
N ARG A 236 9.77 13.71 10.39
CA ARG A 236 9.38 12.44 11.01
C ARG A 236 8.78 12.66 12.39
N PHE A 237 7.61 12.11 12.64
CA PHE A 237 6.90 12.23 13.91
C PHE A 237 6.46 10.87 14.46
N ALA A 238 6.41 10.77 15.78
CA ALA A 238 5.91 9.59 16.46
C ALA A 238 4.38 9.65 16.62
N LEU A 239 3.70 8.53 16.37
CA LEU A 239 2.31 8.33 16.75
C LEU A 239 2.22 8.12 18.26
N GLY A 240 1.66 9.10 18.97
CA GLY A 240 1.49 9.13 20.42
C GLY A 240 2.34 10.17 21.14
N GLU A 241 3.26 10.86 20.45
CA GLU A 241 4.01 11.97 21.01
C GLU A 241 3.37 13.32 20.69
N ARG A 242 3.41 14.25 21.65
CA ARG A 242 2.79 15.58 21.52
C ARG A 242 3.74 16.65 20.96
N THR A 243 4.62 16.27 20.02
CA THR A 243 5.60 17.18 19.41
C THR A 243 4.90 18.36 18.70
N PRO A 244 5.18 19.63 19.07
CA PRO A 244 4.54 20.79 18.44
C PRO A 244 4.94 20.94 16.97
N VAL A 245 3.94 21.18 16.10
CA VAL A 245 4.15 21.41 14.67
C VAL A 245 3.24 22.52 14.14
N THR A 246 3.75 23.31 13.20
CA THR A 246 2.92 24.12 12.29
C THR A 246 2.74 23.35 10.99
N THR A 247 1.51 22.95 10.66
CA THR A 247 1.23 22.11 9.47
C THR A 247 1.46 22.87 8.16
N PRO A 248 1.48 22.18 7.00
CA PRO A 248 1.48 22.85 5.70
C PRO A 248 0.34 23.86 5.51
N ALA A 249 -0.83 23.62 6.13
CA ALA A 249 -1.98 24.51 6.12
C ALA A 249 -1.85 25.71 7.09
N GLY A 250 -0.87 25.68 8.00
CA GLY A 250 -0.59 26.75 8.96
C GLY A 250 -1.19 26.54 10.35
N ASP A 251 -1.90 25.43 10.58
CA ASP A 251 -2.44 25.08 11.89
C ASP A 251 -1.32 24.73 12.87
N ARG A 252 -1.47 25.13 14.14
CA ARG A 252 -0.54 24.78 15.21
C ARG A 252 -1.18 23.74 16.12
N LEU A 253 -0.62 22.54 16.13
CA LEU A 253 -1.10 21.41 16.92
C LEU A 253 0.03 20.43 17.20
N ALA A 254 -0.25 19.41 18.03
CA ALA A 254 0.67 18.31 18.21
C ALA A 254 0.67 17.39 16.99
N ALA A 255 1.82 16.82 16.64
CA ALA A 255 1.97 15.92 15.49
C ALA A 255 1.03 14.70 15.55
N GLU A 256 0.81 14.13 16.75
CA GLU A 256 -0.17 13.05 16.96
C GLU A 256 -1.62 13.49 16.67
N ASP A 257 -2.01 14.70 17.10
CA ASP A 257 -3.35 15.22 16.82
C ASP A 257 -3.52 15.49 15.31
N TRP A 258 -2.44 15.91 14.64
CA TRP A 258 -2.41 16.05 13.19
C TRP A 258 -2.54 14.70 12.46
N ALA A 259 -1.78 13.68 12.89
CA ALA A 259 -1.87 12.33 12.31
C ALA A 259 -3.30 11.75 12.39
N ARG A 260 -3.99 11.95 13.52
CA ARG A 260 -5.41 11.56 13.68
C ARG A 260 -6.32 12.33 12.74
N SER A 261 -6.11 13.64 12.58
CA SER A 261 -6.91 14.46 11.64
C SER A 261 -6.73 14.03 10.19
N LEU A 262 -5.57 13.47 9.84
CA LEU A 262 -5.27 12.89 8.54
C LEU A 262 -5.87 11.48 8.37
N GLY A 263 -6.40 10.87 9.43
CA GLY A 263 -6.94 9.51 9.42
C GLY A 263 -5.87 8.41 9.40
N LEU A 264 -4.64 8.72 9.79
CA LEU A 264 -3.54 7.76 9.75
C LEU A 264 -3.67 6.72 10.87
N SER A 265 -3.94 5.47 10.49
CA SER A 265 -4.11 4.35 11.41
C SER A 265 -2.97 3.33 11.37
N TYR A 266 -1.92 3.59 10.59
CA TYR A 266 -0.83 2.66 10.34
C TYR A 266 0.54 3.35 10.41
N ALA A 267 1.54 2.61 10.87
CA ALA A 267 2.95 3.00 10.92
C ALA A 267 3.83 1.91 10.30
N PRO A 268 4.84 2.27 9.47
CA PRO A 268 5.10 3.63 9.01
C PRO A 268 4.02 4.09 8.02
N SER A 269 3.67 5.36 8.05
CA SER A 269 2.91 6.03 6.99
C SER A 269 3.66 7.27 6.51
N ALA A 270 3.44 7.65 5.26
CA ALA A 270 4.07 8.83 4.67
C ALA A 270 3.01 9.69 4.00
N VAL A 271 3.00 10.99 4.29
CA VAL A 271 2.15 11.96 3.61
C VAL A 271 3.04 12.96 2.89
N PHE A 272 2.80 13.10 1.59
CA PHE A 272 3.57 13.96 0.71
C PHE A 272 2.76 15.20 0.37
N PHE A 273 3.37 16.37 0.52
CA PHE A 273 2.79 17.64 0.15
C PHE A 273 3.57 18.25 -1.01
N GLY A 274 2.84 18.79 -1.99
CA GLY A 274 3.41 19.56 -3.07
C GLY A 274 4.09 20.84 -2.58
N THR A 275 4.74 21.54 -3.49
CA THR A 275 5.36 22.85 -3.21
C THR A 275 4.34 23.92 -2.85
N ASP A 276 3.07 23.73 -3.20
CA ASP A 276 1.93 24.57 -2.84
C ASP A 276 1.35 24.26 -1.44
N GLY A 277 1.92 23.27 -0.73
CA GLY A 277 1.47 22.85 0.59
C GLY A 277 0.22 21.98 0.60
N LYS A 278 -0.34 21.63 -0.57
CA LYS A 278 -1.45 20.68 -0.66
C LYS A 278 -0.93 19.26 -0.62
N GLU A 279 -1.72 18.37 -0.04
CA GLU A 279 -1.40 16.95 -0.08
C GLU A 279 -1.42 16.44 -1.52
N ALA A 280 -0.29 15.88 -1.95
CA ALA A 280 -0.09 15.34 -3.28
C ALA A 280 -0.35 13.83 -3.31
N PHE A 281 0.11 13.12 -2.28
CA PHE A 281 0.05 11.67 -2.20
C PHE A 281 0.24 11.18 -0.76
N ARG A 282 -0.12 9.93 -0.49
CA ARG A 282 0.15 9.28 0.80
C ARG A 282 0.32 7.77 0.67
N ILE A 283 1.03 7.20 1.64
CA ILE A 283 1.22 5.77 1.86
C ILE A 283 0.75 5.45 3.28
N GLU A 284 -0.18 4.51 3.41
CA GLU A 284 -0.79 4.10 4.70
C GLU A 284 -0.63 2.59 4.93
N ALA A 285 0.51 2.05 4.48
CA ALA A 285 0.72 0.62 4.31
C ALA A 285 2.20 0.25 4.47
N TYR A 286 2.44 -1.05 4.63
CA TYR A 286 3.75 -1.61 4.40
C TYR A 286 4.21 -1.39 2.96
N LEU A 287 5.48 -1.03 2.80
CA LEU A 287 6.00 -0.49 1.56
C LEU A 287 7.42 -1.01 1.34
N ARG A 288 7.59 -1.84 0.32
CA ARG A 288 8.92 -2.26 -0.12
C ARG A 288 9.65 -1.11 -0.81
N PRO A 289 10.99 -1.16 -0.89
CA PRO A 289 11.79 -0.06 -1.41
C PRO A 289 11.37 0.47 -2.79
N PHE A 290 10.99 -0.40 -3.72
CA PHE A 290 10.54 0.05 -5.05
C PHE A 290 9.32 0.98 -4.98
N HIS A 291 8.35 0.69 -4.12
CA HIS A 291 7.15 1.52 -3.98
C HIS A 291 7.43 2.82 -3.24
N LEU A 292 8.39 2.82 -2.29
CA LEU A 292 8.88 4.05 -1.66
C LEU A 292 9.54 4.97 -2.66
N TRP A 293 10.47 4.44 -3.43
CA TRP A 293 11.12 5.17 -4.50
C TRP A 293 10.09 5.70 -5.51
N GLY A 294 9.17 4.86 -5.98
CA GLY A 294 8.12 5.25 -6.91
C GLY A 294 7.23 6.38 -6.37
N SER A 295 6.88 6.35 -5.08
CA SER A 295 6.08 7.40 -4.43
C SER A 295 6.84 8.74 -4.36
N LEU A 296 8.15 8.69 -4.06
CA LEU A 296 9.02 9.86 -4.06
C LEU A 296 9.17 10.45 -5.47
N GLU A 297 9.36 9.61 -6.49
CA GLU A 297 9.41 10.05 -7.89
C GLU A 297 8.09 10.66 -8.36
N TYR A 298 6.97 10.04 -7.99
CA TYR A 298 5.65 10.48 -8.39
C TYR A 298 5.35 11.92 -7.93
N VAL A 299 5.72 12.23 -6.69
CA VAL A 299 5.51 13.57 -6.13
C VAL A 299 6.56 14.57 -6.63
N ALA A 300 7.84 14.20 -6.60
CA ALA A 300 8.90 15.15 -6.96
C ALA A 300 8.92 15.50 -8.45
N SER A 301 8.49 14.60 -9.32
CA SER A 301 8.31 14.90 -10.75
C SER A 301 7.04 15.71 -11.05
N GLY A 302 6.14 15.88 -10.07
CA GLY A 302 4.83 16.46 -10.28
C GLY A 302 3.87 15.58 -11.10
N ALA A 303 4.20 14.31 -11.31
CA ALA A 303 3.39 13.40 -12.13
C ALA A 303 1.95 13.25 -11.62
N TYR A 304 1.74 13.35 -10.30
CA TYR A 304 0.41 13.31 -9.66
C TYR A 304 -0.57 14.36 -10.17
N LEU A 305 -0.10 15.45 -10.77
CA LEU A 305 -0.94 16.49 -11.36
C LEU A 305 -1.55 16.07 -12.72
N ARG A 306 -0.94 15.11 -13.42
CA ARG A 306 -1.36 14.68 -14.76
C ARG A 306 -1.86 13.25 -14.80
N GLU A 307 -1.27 12.37 -13.99
CA GLU A 307 -1.69 10.99 -13.84
C GLU A 307 -2.11 10.79 -12.38
N PRO A 308 -3.40 10.89 -12.03
CA PRO A 308 -3.87 10.75 -10.66
C PRO A 308 -3.83 9.30 -10.14
N ASN A 309 -3.65 8.31 -11.03
CA ASN A 309 -3.53 6.90 -10.64
C ASN A 309 -2.07 6.51 -10.46
N PHE A 310 -1.67 6.28 -9.21
CA PHE A 310 -0.29 5.93 -8.88
C PHE A 310 0.15 4.59 -9.49
N GLN A 311 -0.74 3.60 -9.61
CA GLN A 311 -0.41 2.30 -10.21
C GLN A 311 -0.07 2.43 -11.70
N ARG A 312 -0.80 3.26 -12.46
CA ARG A 312 -0.46 3.55 -13.86
C ARG A 312 0.92 4.20 -13.98
N PHE A 313 1.19 5.19 -13.15
CA PHE A 313 2.51 5.84 -13.10
C PHE A 313 3.62 4.82 -12.80
N LEU A 314 3.42 3.98 -11.78
CA LEU A 314 4.42 3.02 -11.33
C LEU A 314 4.67 1.93 -12.38
N GLN A 315 3.62 1.47 -13.07
CA GLN A 315 3.73 0.50 -14.16
C GLN A 315 4.50 1.08 -15.35
N ALA A 316 4.14 2.29 -15.80
CA ALA A 316 4.87 2.97 -16.87
C ALA A 316 6.35 3.17 -16.53
N ARG A 317 6.65 3.52 -15.27
CA ARG A 317 8.02 3.68 -14.79
C ARG A 317 8.79 2.35 -14.74
N ALA A 318 8.14 1.27 -14.31
CA ALA A 318 8.71 -0.07 -14.33
C ALA A 318 9.02 -0.52 -15.77
N ASP A 319 8.15 -0.23 -16.72
CA ASP A 319 8.35 -0.59 -18.13
C ASP A 319 9.49 0.22 -18.78
N GLU A 320 9.62 1.50 -18.44
CA GLU A 320 10.77 2.33 -18.85
C GLU A 320 12.11 1.80 -18.32
N LEU A 321 12.15 1.38 -17.05
CA LEU A 321 13.34 0.76 -16.45
C LEU A 321 13.70 -0.56 -17.16
N ARG A 322 12.72 -1.43 -17.39
CA ARG A 322 12.92 -2.69 -18.14
C ARG A 322 13.40 -2.44 -19.57
N GLY A 323 12.84 -1.43 -20.24
CA GLY A 323 13.25 -1.02 -21.59
C GLY A 323 14.71 -0.54 -21.66
N ARG A 324 15.26 -0.07 -20.54
CA ARG A 324 16.68 0.30 -20.39
C ARG A 324 17.58 -0.87 -19.94
N GLY A 325 17.03 -2.06 -19.81
CA GLY A 325 17.74 -3.26 -19.34
C GLY A 325 17.94 -3.31 -17.82
N GLU A 326 17.29 -2.43 -17.05
CA GLU A 326 17.36 -2.45 -15.60
C GLU A 326 16.42 -3.51 -15.03
N ALA A 327 16.90 -4.29 -14.05
CA ALA A 327 16.08 -5.26 -13.35
C ALA A 327 15.07 -4.54 -12.43
N VAL A 328 13.77 -4.81 -12.63
CA VAL A 328 12.71 -4.29 -11.77
C VAL A 328 12.11 -5.43 -10.97
N ASP A 329 12.44 -5.46 -9.68
CA ASP A 329 11.77 -6.30 -8.69
C ASP A 329 10.80 -5.43 -7.88
N LEU A 330 9.51 -5.66 -8.07
CA LEU A 330 8.46 -4.90 -7.38
C LEU A 330 8.35 -5.26 -5.90
N TRP A 331 8.96 -6.38 -5.48
CA TRP A 331 8.94 -6.90 -4.12
C TRP A 331 10.24 -6.62 -3.35
N ARG A 332 11.38 -6.53 -4.02
CA ARG A 332 12.70 -6.36 -3.37
C ARG A 332 13.24 -4.94 -3.33
#